data_AF-A0A076LAB2-F1
#
_entry.id   AF-A0A076LAB2-F1
#
_cell.length_a   1.000
_cell.length_b   1.000
_cell.length_c   1.000
_cell.angle_alpha   90.00
_cell.angle_beta   90.00
_cell.angle_gamma   90.00
#
_symmetry.space_group_name_H-M   'P 1'
#
loop_
_entity.id
_entity.type
_entity.pdbx_description
1 polymer ?
#
loop_
_entity_poly.entity_id
_entity_poly.type
_entity_poly.pdbx_seq_one_letter_code
_entity_poly.pdbx_strand_id
1 'polypeptide(L)'
;MPKYRELFEHRNLKNLHIVLTSMIAEFSRLGILNQGTTNVVGSGVGKKIAKCLKETVKEIPKEDKKLIEFLINFCDMCDDFVIYDDRIGIKIDKCKYCPKQIGEAEISGSACPIPSILASCLKELTKKDYKIDFWDGNKLIIKENGYCWFRIK
;
A
#
# COMPACT_ATOMS: atom_id res chain seq x y z
N MET A 1 22.73 -9.05 -5.29
CA MET A 1 21.55 -8.64 -4.50
C MET A 1 22.04 -8.10 -3.16
N PRO A 2 21.44 -7.03 -2.62
CA PRO A 2 21.77 -6.57 -1.26
C PRO A 2 21.57 -7.72 -0.28
N LYS A 3 22.41 -7.81 0.76
CA LYS A 3 22.24 -8.86 1.78
C LYS A 3 20.93 -8.61 2.52
N TYR A 4 20.20 -9.67 2.87
CA TYR A 4 18.91 -9.54 3.59
C TYR A 4 19.02 -8.63 4.82
N ARG A 5 20.13 -8.71 5.56
CA ARG A 5 20.37 -7.82 6.71
C ARG A 5 20.36 -6.33 6.35
N GLU A 6 21.07 -5.93 5.31
CA GLU A 6 21.12 -4.53 4.84
C GLU A 6 19.72 -4.05 4.42
N LEU A 7 18.94 -4.95 3.80
CA LEU A 7 17.58 -4.66 3.40
C LEU A 7 16.65 -4.42 4.62
N PHE A 8 16.80 -5.21 5.67
CA PHE A 8 16.04 -5.05 6.92
C PHE A 8 16.36 -3.73 7.60
N GLU A 9 17.64 -3.40 7.68
CA GLU A 9 18.11 -2.15 8.30
C GLU A 9 17.65 -0.94 7.47
N HIS A 10 17.82 -0.96 6.14
CA HIS A 10 17.46 0.17 5.26
C HIS A 10 15.95 0.44 5.21
N ARG A 11 15.11 -0.59 5.31
CA ARG A 11 13.64 -0.50 5.21
C ARG A 11 12.92 -0.67 6.55
N ASN A 12 13.66 -0.75 7.66
CA ASN A 12 13.12 -1.00 8.99
C ASN A 12 12.06 -2.12 9.01
N LEU A 13 12.42 -3.28 8.44
CA LEU A 13 11.48 -4.38 8.23
C LEU A 13 11.27 -5.19 9.51
N LYS A 14 10.01 -5.57 9.75
CA LYS A 14 9.61 -6.51 10.80
C LYS A 14 9.33 -7.87 10.19
N ASN A 15 9.32 -8.91 11.02
CA ASN A 15 9.11 -10.30 10.58
C ASN A 15 7.82 -10.48 9.77
N LEU A 16 6.73 -9.80 10.14
CA LEU A 16 5.46 -9.87 9.41
C LEU A 16 5.55 -9.25 8.00
N HIS A 17 6.43 -8.28 7.76
CA HIS A 17 6.64 -7.74 6.40
C HIS A 17 7.28 -8.78 5.48
N ILE A 18 8.17 -9.63 6.02
CA ILE A 18 8.75 -10.74 5.25
C ILE A 18 7.65 -11.70 4.84
N VAL A 19 6.84 -12.15 5.81
CA VAL A 19 5.74 -13.09 5.56
C VAL A 19 4.78 -12.52 4.51
N LEU A 20 4.37 -11.26 4.65
CA LEU A 20 3.48 -10.60 3.71
C LEU A 20 4.09 -10.50 2.30
N THR A 21 5.32 -10.01 2.19
CA THR A 21 5.97 -9.77 0.88
C THR A 21 6.30 -11.07 0.17
N SER A 22 6.73 -12.12 0.89
CA SER A 22 6.92 -13.46 0.34
C SER A 22 5.59 -14.07 -0.12
N MET A 23 4.51 -13.93 0.65
CA MET A 23 3.19 -14.43 0.25
C MET A 23 2.68 -13.72 -1.02
N ILE A 24 2.81 -12.39 -1.09
CA ILE A 24 2.46 -11.61 -2.29
C ILE A 24 3.30 -12.08 -3.48
N ALA A 25 4.59 -12.33 -3.31
CA ALA A 25 5.44 -12.83 -4.38
C ALA A 25 4.98 -14.18 -4.92
N GLU A 26 4.66 -15.14 -4.06
CA GLU A 26 4.18 -16.45 -4.48
C GLU A 26 2.84 -16.36 -5.20
N PHE A 27 1.91 -15.53 -4.73
CA PHE A 27 0.65 -15.30 -5.46
C PHE A 27 0.87 -14.65 -6.83
N SER A 28 1.88 -13.79 -6.97
CA SER A 28 2.28 -13.22 -8.26
C SER A 28 2.86 -14.30 -9.19
N ARG A 29 3.71 -15.19 -8.66
CA ARG A 29 4.29 -16.31 -9.43
C ARG A 29 3.22 -17.28 -9.94
N LEU A 30 2.17 -17.48 -9.16
CA LEU A 30 1.00 -18.28 -9.54
C LEU A 30 0.06 -17.59 -10.55
N GLY A 31 0.35 -16.34 -10.95
CA GLY A 31 -0.51 -15.56 -11.85
C GLY A 31 -1.82 -15.08 -11.22
N ILE A 32 -1.98 -15.23 -9.90
CA ILE A 32 -3.19 -14.84 -9.17
C ILE A 32 -3.24 -13.31 -9.03
N LEU A 33 -2.10 -12.64 -8.83
CA LEU A 33 -2.04 -11.19 -8.64
C LEU A 33 -1.93 -10.43 -9.97
N ASN A 34 -3.09 -10.15 -10.55
CA ASN A 34 -3.26 -9.10 -11.55
C ASN A 34 -3.86 -7.84 -10.90
N GLN A 35 -4.07 -6.78 -11.67
CA GLN A 35 -4.59 -5.52 -11.15
C GLN A 35 -5.98 -5.68 -10.50
N GLY A 36 -6.86 -6.48 -11.11
CA GLY A 36 -8.22 -6.70 -10.62
C GLY A 36 -8.25 -7.46 -9.30
N THR A 37 -7.55 -8.60 -9.22
CA THR A 37 -7.47 -9.40 -7.99
C THR A 37 -6.77 -8.63 -6.87
N THR A 38 -5.72 -7.87 -7.18
CA THR A 38 -5.03 -7.02 -6.21
C THR A 38 -5.95 -5.95 -5.64
N ASN A 39 -6.82 -5.34 -6.48
CA ASN A 39 -7.79 -4.35 -6.03
C ASN A 39 -8.87 -4.97 -5.13
N VAL A 40 -9.36 -6.17 -5.47
CA VAL A 40 -10.36 -6.90 -4.66
C VAL A 40 -9.78 -7.29 -3.31
N VAL A 41 -8.58 -7.89 -3.30
CA VAL A 41 -7.89 -8.29 -2.07
C VAL A 41 -7.59 -7.07 -1.20
N GLY A 42 -6.98 -6.02 -1.77
CA GLY A 42 -6.64 -4.82 -1.02
C GLY A 42 -7.85 -4.10 -0.45
N SER A 43 -8.95 -4.01 -1.21
CA SER A 43 -10.22 -3.48 -0.68
C SER A 43 -10.75 -4.34 0.47
N GLY A 44 -10.73 -5.67 0.32
CA GLY A 44 -11.15 -6.60 1.36
C GLY A 44 -10.32 -6.52 2.64
N VAL A 45 -9.02 -6.22 2.53
CA VAL A 45 -8.10 -5.97 3.64
C VAL A 45 -8.39 -4.61 4.27
N GLY A 46 -8.52 -3.54 3.49
CA GLY A 46 -8.82 -2.20 3.98
C GLY A 46 -10.12 -2.13 4.79
N LYS A 47 -11.18 -2.82 4.36
CA LYS A 47 -12.42 -2.92 5.16
C LYS A 47 -12.21 -3.55 6.53
N LYS A 48 -11.36 -4.59 6.63
CA LYS A 48 -11.08 -5.27 7.91
C LYS A 48 -10.22 -4.39 8.82
N ILE A 49 -9.23 -3.69 8.25
CA ILE A 49 -8.43 -2.71 8.98
C ILE A 49 -9.34 -1.61 9.55
N ALA A 50 -10.23 -1.03 8.74
CA ALA A 50 -11.15 0.00 9.20
C ALA A 50 -12.09 -0.47 10.32
N LYS A 51 -12.56 -1.72 10.28
CA LYS A 51 -13.34 -2.33 11.37
C LYS A 51 -12.50 -2.44 12.66
N CYS A 52 -11.29 -2.99 12.54
CA CYS A 52 -10.35 -3.09 13.66
C CYS A 52 -10.07 -1.72 14.28
N LEU A 53 -9.79 -0.70 13.46
CA LEU A 53 -9.51 0.66 13.92
C LEU A 53 -10.67 1.27 14.73
N LYS A 54 -11.92 1.06 14.30
CA LYS A 54 -13.10 1.55 15.02
C LYS A 54 -13.25 0.95 16.42
N GLU A 55 -12.73 -0.25 16.64
CA GLU A 55 -12.82 -0.96 17.92
C GLU A 55 -11.58 -0.77 18.80
N THR A 56 -10.42 -0.51 18.20
CA THR A 56 -9.12 -0.54 18.90
C THR A 56 -8.48 0.83 19.09
N VAL A 57 -8.87 1.83 18.32
CA VAL A 57 -8.26 3.18 18.38
C VAL A 57 -9.26 4.19 18.92
N LYS A 58 -8.82 4.97 19.91
CA LYS A 58 -9.67 5.96 20.60
C LYS A 58 -10.10 7.12 19.69
N GLU A 59 -9.19 7.59 18.84
CA GLU A 59 -9.41 8.74 17.99
C GLU A 59 -8.83 8.51 16.59
N ILE A 60 -9.67 8.74 15.58
CA ILE A 60 -9.30 8.61 14.17
C ILE A 60 -9.30 10.03 13.56
N PRO A 61 -8.22 10.44 12.87
CA PRO A 61 -8.17 11.75 12.23
C PRO A 61 -9.32 11.95 11.24
N LYS A 62 -9.95 13.14 11.28
CA LYS A 62 -11.06 13.50 10.39
C LYS A 62 -10.61 14.17 9.09
N GLU A 63 -9.44 14.80 9.11
CA GLU A 63 -8.84 15.44 7.94
C GLU A 63 -8.20 14.37 7.05
N ASP A 64 -8.53 14.38 5.75
CA ASP A 64 -8.21 13.28 4.84
C ASP A 64 -6.71 13.03 4.72
N LYS A 65 -5.89 14.09 4.62
CA LYS A 65 -4.43 13.98 4.58
C LYS A 65 -3.87 13.33 5.85
N LYS A 66 -4.29 13.80 7.03
CA LYS A 66 -3.86 13.23 8.33
C LYS A 66 -4.35 11.79 8.50
N LEU A 67 -5.52 11.47 7.96
CA LEU A 67 -6.04 10.11 7.99
C LEU A 67 -5.19 9.18 7.12
N ILE A 68 -4.76 9.62 5.93
CA ILE A 68 -3.84 8.86 5.09
C ILE A 68 -2.50 8.63 5.81
N GLU A 69 -1.91 9.69 6.39
CA GLU A 69 -0.67 9.59 7.18
C GLU A 69 -0.83 8.59 8.33
N PHE A 70 -1.94 8.70 9.08
CA PHE A 70 -2.27 7.77 10.16
C PHE A 70 -2.37 6.32 9.66
N LEU A 71 -3.06 6.06 8.54
CA LEU A 71 -3.23 4.72 7.99
C LEU A 71 -1.91 4.12 7.48
N ILE A 72 -1.07 4.91 6.81
CA ILE A 72 0.25 4.47 6.35
C ILE A 72 1.11 4.05 7.54
N ASN A 73 1.10 4.84 8.62
CA ASN A 73 1.87 4.56 9.83
C ASN A 73 1.28 3.39 10.63
N PHE A 74 -0.04 3.33 10.82
CA PHE A 74 -0.72 2.26 11.55
C PHE A 74 -0.48 0.89 10.90
N CYS A 75 -0.55 0.84 9.57
CA CYS A 75 -0.30 -0.38 8.81
C CYS A 75 1.19 -0.65 8.54
N ASP A 76 2.08 0.22 9.01
CA ASP A 76 3.53 0.08 8.81
C ASP A 76 3.91 -0.12 7.33
N MET A 77 3.31 0.67 6.44
CA MET A 77 3.43 0.47 4.98
C MET A 77 4.77 0.97 4.42
N CYS A 78 5.30 2.08 4.93
CA CYS A 78 6.56 2.69 4.50
C CYS A 78 7.04 3.75 5.50
N ASP A 79 8.34 4.06 5.49
CA ASP A 79 8.93 5.12 6.32
C ASP A 79 9.03 6.49 5.60
N ASP A 80 9.00 6.50 4.26
CA ASP A 80 9.14 7.71 3.44
C ASP A 80 8.01 7.75 2.41
N PHE A 81 7.16 8.77 2.55
CA PHE A 81 6.06 9.06 1.67
C PHE A 81 5.75 10.56 1.65
N VAL A 82 5.07 10.99 0.60
CA VAL A 82 4.64 12.37 0.39
C VAL A 82 3.19 12.38 -0.06
N ILE A 83 2.44 13.41 0.37
CA ILE A 83 1.03 13.60 0.02
C ILE A 83 0.86 15.02 -0.53
N TYR A 84 0.43 15.10 -1.79
CA TYR A 84 0.12 16.34 -2.51
C TYR A 84 -1.32 16.26 -3.03
N ASP A 85 -2.25 16.96 -2.39
CA ASP A 85 -3.68 16.93 -2.69
C ASP A 85 -4.23 15.49 -2.75
N ASP A 86 -4.59 15.01 -3.95
CA ASP A 86 -5.10 13.66 -4.21
C ASP A 86 -4.01 12.63 -4.55
N ARG A 87 -2.74 13.05 -4.62
CA ARG A 87 -1.58 12.24 -4.99
C ARG A 87 -0.81 11.79 -3.77
N ILE A 88 -0.55 10.49 -3.71
CA ILE A 88 0.28 9.87 -2.66
C ILE A 88 1.48 9.21 -3.34
N GLY A 89 2.68 9.60 -2.92
CA GLY A 89 3.94 9.05 -3.39
C GLY A 89 4.61 8.27 -2.29
N ILE A 90 4.86 6.97 -2.50
CA ILE A 90 5.65 6.14 -1.57
C ILE A 90 7.04 5.93 -2.14
N LYS A 91 8.09 6.20 -1.37
CA LYS A 91 9.46 6.02 -1.83
C LYS A 91 9.72 4.54 -2.14
N ILE A 92 10.21 4.26 -3.34
CA ILE A 92 10.29 2.91 -3.90
C ILE A 92 11.13 1.97 -3.00
N ASP A 93 12.25 2.46 -2.50
CA ASP A 93 13.20 1.71 -1.68
C ASP A 93 12.83 1.70 -0.18
N LYS A 94 11.75 2.38 0.24
CA LYS A 94 11.24 2.41 1.62
C LYS A 94 9.87 1.76 1.79
N CYS A 95 9.19 1.39 0.70
CA CYS A 95 7.93 0.65 0.76
C CYS A 95 8.14 -0.72 1.39
N LYS A 96 7.46 -1.05 2.49
CA LYS A 96 7.60 -2.32 3.23
C LYS A 96 6.78 -3.46 2.62
N TYR A 97 5.83 -3.15 1.73
CA TYR A 97 4.93 -4.13 1.09
C TYR A 97 5.39 -4.55 -0.31
N CYS A 98 6.48 -4.00 -0.83
CA CYS A 98 6.97 -4.33 -2.18
C CYS A 98 7.64 -5.72 -2.19
N PRO A 99 7.14 -6.70 -2.97
CA PRO A 99 7.73 -8.04 -3.04
C PRO A 99 9.01 -8.11 -3.88
N LYS A 100 9.29 -7.09 -4.73
CA LYS A 100 10.40 -7.11 -5.70
C LYS A 100 11.76 -7.41 -5.08
N GLN A 101 11.97 -7.05 -3.82
CA GLN A 101 13.28 -7.20 -3.17
C GLN A 101 13.37 -8.42 -2.23
N ILE A 102 12.31 -8.76 -1.48
CA ILE A 102 12.32 -9.87 -0.50
C ILE A 102 11.71 -11.13 -1.10
N GLY A 103 10.55 -10.98 -1.73
CA GLY A 103 9.86 -12.10 -2.35
C GLY A 103 10.42 -12.44 -3.73
N GLU A 104 11.40 -11.68 -4.21
CA GLU A 104 12.11 -11.91 -5.48
C GLU A 104 11.16 -12.08 -6.68
N ALA A 105 9.98 -11.47 -6.58
CA ALA A 105 8.97 -11.47 -7.61
C ALA A 105 8.64 -10.04 -8.00
N GLU A 106 8.76 -9.75 -9.29
CA GLU A 106 8.21 -8.54 -9.84
C GLU A 106 6.71 -8.76 -10.05
N ILE A 107 5.89 -7.99 -9.34
CA ILE A 107 4.46 -7.94 -9.67
C ILE A 107 4.37 -7.29 -11.06
N SER A 108 3.71 -7.98 -11.99
CA SER A 108 3.49 -7.43 -13.33
C SER A 108 2.75 -6.09 -13.27
N GLY A 109 3.32 -5.07 -13.90
CA GLY A 109 2.69 -3.75 -14.05
C GLY A 109 2.54 -2.93 -12.76
N SER A 110 1.33 -2.40 -12.54
CA SER A 110 0.99 -1.45 -11.46
C SER A 110 0.19 -2.09 -10.31
N ALA A 111 0.12 -3.42 -10.23
CA ALA A 111 -0.74 -4.14 -9.29
C ALA A 111 -0.20 -4.11 -7.84
N CYS A 112 -0.23 -2.94 -7.22
CA CYS A 112 0.07 -2.76 -5.80
C CYS A 112 -1.21 -2.75 -4.96
N PRO A 113 -1.23 -3.42 -3.79
CA PRO A 113 -2.42 -3.43 -2.94
C PRO A 113 -2.59 -2.15 -2.10
N ILE A 114 -1.55 -1.33 -1.90
CA ILE A 114 -1.61 -0.16 -1.01
C ILE A 114 -2.75 0.81 -1.41
N PRO A 115 -2.91 1.19 -2.69
CA PRO A 115 -3.93 2.19 -3.06
C PRO A 115 -5.35 1.70 -2.78
N SER A 116 -5.65 0.42 -3.02
CA SER A 116 -6.96 -0.16 -2.75
C SER A 116 -7.22 -0.38 -1.25
N ILE A 117 -6.18 -0.72 -0.48
CA ILE A 117 -6.25 -0.76 0.99
C ILE A 117 -6.62 0.63 1.52
N LEU A 118 -5.86 1.66 1.15
CA LEU A 118 -6.07 3.02 1.63
C LEU A 118 -7.44 3.57 1.23
N ALA A 119 -7.80 3.48 -0.06
CA ALA A 119 -9.10 3.97 -0.54
C ALA A 119 -10.26 3.28 0.20
N SER A 120 -10.17 1.97 0.41
CA SER A 120 -11.21 1.25 1.16
C SER A 120 -11.23 1.59 2.64
N CYS A 121 -10.08 1.81 3.28
CA CYS A 121 -10.02 2.29 4.67
C CYS A 121 -10.70 3.66 4.80
N LEU A 122 -10.31 4.61 3.95
CA LEU A 122 -10.85 5.97 3.93
C LEU A 122 -12.36 5.95 3.77
N LYS A 123 -12.87 5.18 2.78
CA LYS A 123 -14.30 5.01 2.55
C LYS A 123 -15.04 4.45 3.77
N GLU A 124 -14.50 3.42 4.41
CA GLU A 124 -15.16 2.80 5.55
C GLU A 124 -15.16 3.67 6.82
N LEU A 125 -14.11 4.45 7.03
CA LEU A 125 -13.93 5.32 8.19
C LEU A 125 -14.72 6.63 8.05
N THR A 126 -14.74 7.24 6.86
CA THR A 126 -15.34 8.56 6.63
C THR A 126 -16.75 8.50 6.04
N LYS A 127 -17.14 7.37 5.45
CA LYS A 127 -18.38 7.20 4.65
C LYS A 127 -18.45 8.05 3.38
N LYS A 128 -17.36 8.72 2.99
CA LYS A 128 -17.20 9.36 1.68
C LYS A 128 -16.87 8.33 0.60
N ASP A 129 -17.20 8.60 -0.66
CA ASP A 129 -17.02 7.66 -1.77
C ASP A 129 -15.60 7.68 -2.36
N TYR A 130 -14.60 7.30 -1.56
CA TYR A 130 -13.22 7.24 -2.02
C TYR A 130 -12.98 6.11 -3.03
N LYS A 131 -12.28 6.43 -4.12
CA LYS A 131 -11.89 5.52 -5.21
C LYS A 131 -10.46 5.78 -5.65
N ILE A 132 -9.84 4.73 -6.20
CA ILE A 132 -8.54 4.85 -6.85
C ILE A 132 -8.74 5.49 -8.21
N ASP A 133 -7.96 6.51 -8.53
CA ASP A 133 -7.98 7.17 -9.83
C ASP A 133 -6.78 6.70 -10.68
N PHE A 134 -7.05 6.29 -11.91
CA PHE A 134 -6.02 5.78 -12.84
C PHE A 134 -5.35 6.93 -13.56
N TRP A 135 -4.03 6.87 -13.67
CA TRP A 135 -3.26 7.70 -14.57
C TRP A 135 -3.47 7.26 -16.02
N ASP A 136 -3.70 8.22 -16.91
CA ASP A 136 -3.87 8.02 -18.36
C ASP A 136 -4.82 6.84 -18.70
N GLY A 137 -5.92 6.73 -17.95
CA GLY A 137 -6.98 5.74 -18.12
C GLY A 137 -6.69 4.33 -17.58
N ASN A 138 -5.44 3.87 -17.61
CA ASN A 138 -5.13 2.45 -17.37
C ASN A 138 -4.04 2.17 -16.32
N LYS A 139 -3.28 3.17 -15.86
CA LYS A 139 -2.15 2.95 -14.94
C LYS A 139 -2.52 3.31 -13.52
N LEU A 140 -2.43 2.36 -12.58
CA LEU A 140 -2.72 2.64 -11.17
C LEU A 140 -1.53 3.31 -10.46
N ILE A 141 -0.31 2.97 -10.87
CA ILE A 141 0.94 3.53 -10.33
C ILE A 141 1.78 4.11 -11.46
N ILE A 142 2.31 5.31 -11.22
CA ILE A 142 3.44 5.86 -11.98
C ILE A 142 4.69 5.82 -11.10
N LYS A 143 5.84 5.45 -11.67
CA LYS A 143 7.14 5.51 -10.99
C LYS A 143 7.90 6.74 -11.50
N GLU A 144 8.11 7.73 -10.64
CA GLU A 144 8.74 8.99 -11.02
C GLU A 144 9.51 9.58 -9.83
N ASN A 145 10.70 10.14 -10.07
CA ASN A 145 11.54 10.79 -9.05
C ASN A 145 11.82 9.91 -7.81
N GLY A 146 11.88 8.58 -8.01
CA GLY A 146 12.12 7.60 -6.94
C GLY A 146 10.90 7.25 -6.09
N TYR A 147 9.69 7.66 -6.50
CA TYR A 147 8.43 7.37 -5.81
C TYR A 147 7.48 6.55 -6.70
N CYS A 148 6.69 5.68 -6.06
CA CYS A 148 5.49 5.08 -6.63
C CYS A 148 4.29 5.99 -6.31
N TRP A 149 3.75 6.64 -7.34
CA TRP A 149 2.65 7.59 -7.26
C TRP A 149 1.31 6.95 -7.60
N PHE A 150 0.31 7.18 -6.76
CA PHE A 150 -1.08 6.80 -7.00
C PHE A 150 -2.02 7.90 -6.53
N ARG A 151 -3.30 7.81 -6.94
CA ARG A 151 -4.31 8.82 -6.62
C ARG A 151 -5.53 8.21 -5.95
N ILE A 152 -6.07 8.92 -4.96
CA ILE A 152 -7.33 8.58 -4.30
C ILE A 152 -8.21 9.83 -4.30
N LYS A 153 -9.45 9.70 -4.78
CA LYS A 153 -10.46 10.77 -4.87
C LYS A 153 -11.74 10.35 -4.19
#